data_AF-A0A2Z6ESX7-F1
#
_entry.id   AF-A0A2Z6ESX7-F1
#
_cell.length_a   1.000
_cell.length_b   1.000
_cell.length_c   1.000
_cell.angle_alpha   90.00
_cell.angle_beta   90.00
_cell.angle_gamma   90.00
#
_symmetry.space_group_name_H-M   'P 1'
#
loop_
_entity.id
_entity.type
_entity.pdbx_description
1 polymer ?
#
loop_
_entity_poly.entity_id
_entity_poly.type
_entity_poly.pdbx_seq_one_letter_code
_entity_poly.pdbx_strand_id
1 'polypeptide(L)'
;MDGWQEDSLIGATTALRENCLRVKRLSDWTRVCAAAEQLDELDPEKARAFFERYFTPFQLANKDGSVEGLITGYYEPLLRGSRVRRDPYNYPLYRWPKGVPKNALLSERAQLLKSEVLKGAELVYVDDPIEAFFLQVQGSGRIVMENGQVVRVGYSGSNGKPYHSIGRWLIDRGELTPAQATMQGIKAWARANPARLEEVLGVNPRFVFFKEMPARADEGAARNRADGPIGALGVRLTPGRSIAVDPSWVALGMPVFLSTRWPKGGPLKRLVFAQDVGAAVKGAVRADYFWGSGEKAGMLAGTMKAPGRMWILLPNKVED
;
A
#
# COMPACT_ATOMS: atom_id res chain seq x y z
N MET A 1 -14.67 11.49 -19.35
CA MET A 1 -13.53 10.56 -19.15
C MET A 1 -13.95 9.20 -19.69
N ASP A 2 -13.12 8.53 -20.48
CA ASP A 2 -13.45 7.23 -21.08
C ASP A 2 -13.66 6.13 -20.02
N GLY A 3 -14.84 5.51 -20.02
CA GLY A 3 -15.25 4.50 -19.04
C GLY A 3 -15.77 5.04 -17.72
N TRP A 4 -16.06 6.35 -17.59
CA TRP A 4 -16.65 6.92 -16.36
C TRP A 4 -17.94 6.19 -15.95
N GLN A 5 -18.81 5.89 -16.91
CA GLN A 5 -20.08 5.20 -16.68
C GLN A 5 -19.89 3.70 -16.32
N GLU A 6 -18.71 3.13 -16.53
CA GLU A 6 -18.40 1.73 -16.21
C GLU A 6 -18.01 1.52 -14.74
N ASP A 7 -17.56 2.56 -14.02
CA ASP A 7 -17.28 2.44 -12.60
C ASP A 7 -18.58 2.42 -11.80
N SER A 8 -18.80 1.38 -11.00
CA SER A 8 -19.97 1.26 -10.12
C SER A 8 -20.02 2.31 -9.00
N LEU A 9 -18.93 3.02 -8.74
CA LEU A 9 -18.74 3.98 -7.62
C LEU A 9 -18.94 3.43 -6.20
N ILE A 10 -19.30 2.15 -6.05
CA ILE A 10 -19.39 1.46 -4.76
C ILE A 10 -18.05 1.62 -4.01
N GLY A 11 -18.12 2.16 -2.79
CA GLY A 11 -16.98 2.47 -1.92
C GLY A 11 -16.25 3.79 -2.20
N ALA A 12 -16.57 4.51 -3.28
CA ALA A 12 -15.92 5.80 -3.57
C ALA A 12 -16.28 6.88 -2.53
N THR A 13 -17.51 6.87 -2.03
CA THR A 13 -17.99 7.78 -0.97
C THR A 13 -17.31 7.49 0.38
N THR A 14 -17.06 6.21 0.71
CA THR A 14 -16.28 5.83 1.89
C THR A 14 -14.87 6.43 1.84
N ALA A 15 -14.19 6.27 0.69
CA ALA A 15 -12.85 6.83 0.49
C ALA A 15 -12.86 8.37 0.51
N LEU A 16 -13.89 9.02 -0.06
CA LEU A 16 -14.09 10.46 -0.01
C LEU A 16 -14.27 10.97 1.43
N ARG A 17 -15.02 10.26 2.27
CA ARG A 17 -15.22 10.63 3.68
C ARG A 17 -13.93 10.56 4.47
N GLU A 18 -13.15 9.48 4.29
CA GLU A 18 -11.80 9.40 4.87
C GLU A 18 -10.94 10.57 4.39
N ASN A 19 -10.99 10.90 3.10
CA ASN A 19 -10.28 12.05 2.52
C ASN A 19 -10.63 13.38 3.22
N CYS A 20 -11.93 13.64 3.42
CA CYS A 20 -12.45 14.84 4.05
C CYS A 20 -12.00 15.05 5.50
N LEU A 21 -11.57 14.00 6.21
CA LEU A 21 -10.95 14.15 7.54
C LEU A 21 -9.69 15.02 7.53
N ARG A 22 -9.03 15.17 6.37
CA ARG A 22 -7.80 15.95 6.21
C ARG A 22 -7.95 17.20 5.36
N VAL A 23 -8.74 17.13 4.28
CA VAL A 23 -8.79 18.23 3.30
C VAL A 23 -9.91 19.24 3.55
N LYS A 24 -10.87 18.97 4.43
CA LYS A 24 -12.05 19.83 4.65
C LYS A 24 -11.76 21.29 5.06
N ARG A 25 -10.54 21.58 5.53
CA ARG A 25 -10.11 22.94 5.92
C ARG A 25 -9.58 23.76 4.76
N LEU A 26 -9.39 23.16 3.58
CA LEU A 26 -9.03 23.87 2.37
C LEU A 26 -10.28 24.55 1.80
N SER A 27 -10.17 25.79 1.32
CA SER A 27 -11.30 26.61 0.85
C SER A 27 -12.18 25.84 -0.14
N ASP A 28 -11.56 25.27 -1.17
CA ASP A 28 -12.24 24.62 -2.28
C ASP A 28 -12.85 23.27 -1.88
N TRP A 29 -12.43 22.70 -0.74
CA TRP A 29 -12.91 21.42 -0.22
C TRP A 29 -14.02 21.55 0.82
N THR A 30 -14.21 22.73 1.41
CA THR A 30 -15.18 22.93 2.50
C THR A 30 -16.59 22.56 2.04
N ARG A 31 -17.01 23.11 0.89
CA ARG A 31 -18.33 22.83 0.29
C ARG A 31 -18.48 21.38 -0.16
N VAL A 32 -17.43 20.83 -0.78
CA VAL A 32 -17.39 19.44 -1.24
C VAL A 32 -17.59 18.48 -0.07
N CYS A 33 -16.83 18.67 1.02
CA CYS A 33 -16.89 17.79 2.18
C CYS A 33 -18.21 17.90 2.94
N ALA A 34 -18.77 19.10 3.08
CA ALA A 34 -20.10 19.26 3.67
C ALA A 34 -21.18 18.54 2.86
N ALA A 35 -21.14 18.63 1.53
CA ALA A 35 -22.07 17.91 0.66
C ALA A 35 -21.82 16.39 0.66
N ALA A 36 -20.58 15.94 0.82
CA ALA A 36 -20.23 14.51 0.89
C ALA A 36 -20.80 13.79 2.12
N GLU A 37 -21.07 14.52 3.22
CA GLU A 37 -21.70 13.94 4.42
C GLU A 37 -23.12 13.43 4.14
N GLN A 38 -23.81 14.00 3.15
CA GLN A 38 -25.18 13.65 2.77
C GLN A 38 -25.28 12.49 1.79
N LEU A 39 -24.15 11.99 1.25
CA LEU A 39 -24.16 10.91 0.28
C LEU A 39 -24.45 9.56 0.93
N ASP A 40 -25.36 8.78 0.34
CA ASP A 40 -25.53 7.37 0.68
C ASP A 40 -24.51 6.52 -0.11
N GLU A 41 -23.85 5.57 0.54
CA GLU A 41 -22.90 4.66 -0.11
C GLU A 41 -23.59 3.63 -1.01
N LEU A 42 -24.89 3.42 -0.80
CA LEU A 42 -25.73 2.50 -1.58
C LEU A 42 -26.37 3.15 -2.81
N ASP A 43 -26.16 4.46 -3.02
CA ASP A 43 -26.74 5.23 -4.13
C ASP A 43 -25.64 5.72 -5.10
N PRO A 44 -25.20 4.86 -6.05
CA PRO A 44 -24.12 5.20 -6.96
C PRO A 44 -24.51 6.30 -7.97
N GLU A 45 -25.80 6.48 -8.26
CA GLU A 45 -26.28 7.55 -9.15
C GLU A 45 -26.09 8.93 -8.50
N LYS A 46 -26.49 9.09 -7.24
CA LYS A 46 -26.22 10.33 -6.49
C LYS A 46 -24.72 10.56 -6.29
N ALA A 47 -23.94 9.51 -6.03
CA ALA A 47 -22.49 9.64 -5.97
C ALA A 47 -21.91 10.14 -7.29
N ARG A 48 -22.39 9.63 -8.43
CA ARG A 48 -21.98 10.07 -9.76
C ARG A 48 -22.32 11.54 -9.99
N ALA A 49 -23.58 11.92 -9.78
CA ALA A 49 -24.05 13.29 -9.93
C ALA A 49 -23.28 14.26 -9.01
N PHE A 50 -22.89 13.82 -7.82
CA PHE A 50 -22.04 14.59 -6.93
C PHE A 50 -20.67 14.87 -7.55
N PHE A 51 -19.94 13.84 -8.03
CA PHE A 51 -18.61 14.08 -8.62
C PHE A 51 -18.69 14.94 -9.88
N GLU A 52 -19.71 14.75 -10.72
CA GLU A 52 -19.95 15.56 -11.92
C GLU A 52 -20.28 17.02 -11.59
N ARG A 53 -20.99 17.27 -10.49
CA ARG A 53 -21.37 18.62 -10.05
C ARG A 53 -20.23 19.37 -9.35
N TYR A 54 -19.47 18.68 -8.52
CA TYR A 54 -18.52 19.30 -7.60
C TYR A 54 -17.09 19.32 -8.10
N PHE A 55 -16.76 18.58 -9.17
CA PHE A 55 -15.39 18.49 -9.67
C PHE A 55 -15.30 18.64 -11.18
N THR A 56 -14.15 19.16 -11.63
CA THR A 56 -13.77 19.20 -13.04
C THR A 56 -12.60 18.24 -13.29
N PRO A 57 -12.69 17.31 -14.25
CA PRO A 57 -11.61 16.37 -14.55
C PRO A 57 -10.57 16.97 -15.50
N PHE A 58 -9.29 16.76 -15.18
CA PHE A 58 -8.14 17.16 -16.00
C PHE A 58 -7.28 15.94 -16.31
N GLN A 59 -7.04 15.66 -17.59
CA GLN A 59 -6.19 14.53 -17.99
C GLN A 59 -4.74 14.79 -17.61
N LEU A 60 -4.10 13.81 -16.97
CA LEU A 60 -2.66 13.89 -16.73
C LEU A 60 -1.88 13.47 -17.97
N ALA A 61 -0.78 14.18 -18.21
CA ALA A 61 0.25 13.82 -19.16
C ALA A 61 1.61 13.79 -18.44
N ASN A 62 2.49 12.92 -18.91
CA ASN A 62 3.89 12.91 -18.51
C ASN A 62 4.63 14.12 -19.11
N LYS A 63 5.89 14.32 -18.70
CA LYS A 63 6.73 15.42 -19.20
C LYS A 63 6.93 15.41 -20.72
N ASP A 64 6.89 14.23 -21.32
CA ASP A 64 7.02 14.03 -22.77
C ASP A 64 5.69 14.19 -23.53
N GLY A 65 4.60 14.56 -22.84
CA GLY A 65 3.26 14.70 -23.40
C GLY A 65 2.48 13.39 -23.53
N SER A 66 3.08 12.23 -23.23
CA SER A 66 2.35 10.95 -23.24
C SER A 66 1.31 10.91 -22.12
N VAL A 67 0.13 10.36 -22.41
CA VAL A 67 -0.99 10.27 -21.45
C VAL A 67 -1.13 8.88 -20.82
N GLU A 68 -0.24 7.96 -21.17
CA GLU A 68 -0.19 6.61 -20.62
C GLU A 68 1.01 6.46 -19.69
N GLY A 69 0.83 5.66 -18.65
CA GLY A 69 1.93 5.28 -17.78
C GLY A 69 1.61 4.03 -16.98
N LEU A 70 2.45 3.73 -15.99
CA LEU A 70 2.46 2.43 -15.34
C LEU A 70 1.60 2.39 -14.07
N ILE A 71 0.68 1.42 -14.03
CA ILE A 71 -0.11 1.11 -12.83
C ILE A 71 0.34 -0.24 -12.28
N THR A 72 0.77 -0.23 -11.02
CA THR A 72 1.09 -1.43 -10.24
C THR A 72 0.05 -1.61 -9.13
N GLY A 73 0.17 -2.67 -8.33
CA GLY A 73 -0.69 -2.88 -7.17
C GLY A 73 0.11 -3.19 -5.90
N TYR A 74 -0.45 -2.78 -4.76
CA TYR A 74 0.05 -3.11 -3.42
C TYR A 74 -1.10 -3.52 -2.49
N TYR A 75 -0.76 -4.07 -1.33
CA TYR A 75 -1.75 -4.59 -0.37
C TYR A 75 -1.21 -4.50 1.07
N GLU A 76 -2.08 -4.72 2.05
CA GLU A 76 -1.71 -4.84 3.46
C GLU A 76 -1.57 -6.34 3.83
N PRO A 77 -0.34 -6.85 4.07
CA PRO A 77 -0.13 -8.23 4.50
C PRO A 77 -0.74 -8.51 5.87
N LEU A 78 -1.19 -9.74 6.06
CA LEU A 78 -1.71 -10.25 7.34
C LEU A 78 -0.82 -11.40 7.79
N LEU A 79 -0.06 -11.17 8.87
CA LEU A 79 0.88 -12.12 9.45
C LEU A 79 0.36 -12.62 10.81
N ARG A 80 1.00 -13.65 11.35
CA ARG A 80 0.78 -14.10 12.74
C ARG A 80 2.01 -13.82 13.58
N GLY A 81 1.84 -13.51 14.86
CA GLY A 81 2.97 -13.16 15.70
C GLY A 81 2.80 -13.30 17.21
N SER A 82 3.92 -13.14 17.92
CA SER A 82 4.01 -13.06 19.38
C SER A 82 4.91 -11.91 19.82
N ARG A 83 4.66 -11.37 21.02
CA ARG A 83 5.53 -10.39 21.67
C ARG A 83 6.84 -11.01 22.14
N VAL A 84 6.86 -12.32 22.36
CA VAL A 84 8.00 -13.05 22.89
C VAL A 84 8.46 -14.05 21.83
N ARG A 85 9.77 -14.18 21.67
CA ARG A 85 10.35 -15.19 20.78
C ARG A 85 10.05 -16.58 21.31
N ARG A 86 9.36 -17.40 20.52
CA ARG A 86 9.05 -18.80 20.81
C ARG A 86 8.55 -19.48 19.54
N ASP A 87 8.66 -20.80 19.43
CA ASP A 87 8.11 -21.48 18.26
C ASP A 87 6.58 -21.27 18.14
N PRO A 88 6.06 -20.99 16.92
CA PRO A 88 6.76 -20.83 15.65
C PRO A 88 7.30 -19.40 15.37
N TYR A 89 7.01 -18.43 16.25
CA TYR A 89 7.37 -17.01 16.15
C TYR A 89 8.86 -16.73 16.41
N ASN A 90 9.69 -16.98 15.41
CA ASN A 90 11.14 -16.84 15.50
C ASN A 90 11.71 -15.64 14.74
N TYR A 91 10.91 -14.97 13.91
CA TYR A 91 11.41 -13.96 12.96
C TYR A 91 11.03 -12.55 13.43
N PRO A 92 11.96 -11.78 14.03
CA PRO A 92 11.65 -10.44 14.52
C PRO A 92 11.37 -9.45 13.39
N LEU A 93 10.33 -8.65 13.57
CA LEU A 93 10.22 -7.33 12.95
C LEU A 93 10.88 -6.31 13.87
N TYR A 94 11.52 -5.29 13.32
CA TYR A 94 12.30 -4.34 14.11
C TYR A 94 11.73 -2.94 14.09
N ARG A 95 11.76 -2.28 15.24
CA ARG A 95 11.66 -0.82 15.34
C ARG A 95 12.92 -0.17 14.79
N TRP A 96 12.83 1.12 14.47
CA TRP A 96 14.05 1.89 14.27
C TRP A 96 14.90 1.84 15.56
N PRO A 97 16.19 1.43 15.51
CA PRO A 97 16.99 1.26 16.71
C PRO A 97 17.10 2.55 17.54
N LYS A 98 17.00 2.41 18.87
CA LYS A 98 17.17 3.54 19.79
C LYS A 98 18.60 4.08 19.70
N GLY A 99 18.76 5.40 19.76
CA GLY A 99 20.08 6.05 19.69
C GLY A 99 20.68 6.16 18.29
N VAL A 100 20.04 5.60 17.26
CA VAL A 100 20.49 5.75 15.87
C VAL A 100 19.81 6.97 15.22
N PRO A 101 20.56 7.98 14.73
CA PRO A 101 19.99 9.11 13.99
C PRO A 101 19.28 8.67 12.71
N LYS A 102 18.19 9.34 12.33
CA LYS A 102 17.37 8.95 11.15
C LYS A 102 18.10 9.04 9.81
N ASN A 103 19.18 9.82 9.73
CA ASN A 103 20.05 9.95 8.57
C ASN A 103 21.28 9.02 8.61
N ALA A 104 21.40 8.14 9.62
CA ALA A 104 22.52 7.22 9.72
C ALA A 104 22.57 6.24 8.55
N LEU A 105 23.78 6.00 8.05
CA LEU A 105 24.05 4.99 7.03
C LEU A 105 24.14 3.62 7.70
N LEU A 106 23.07 2.84 7.60
CA LEU A 106 23.04 1.46 8.10
C LEU A 106 23.55 0.48 7.04
N SER A 107 24.10 -0.64 7.51
CA SER A 107 24.59 -1.72 6.64
C SER A 107 23.45 -2.37 5.85
N GLU A 108 23.82 -3.18 4.87
CA GLU A 108 22.85 -3.97 4.10
C GLU A 108 22.21 -5.05 4.98
N ARG A 109 21.05 -5.54 4.56
CA ARG A 109 20.24 -6.52 5.29
C ARG A 109 21.05 -7.66 5.92
N ALA A 110 21.92 -8.31 5.14
CA ALA A 110 22.65 -9.49 5.60
C ALA A 110 23.61 -9.18 6.75
N GLN A 111 24.38 -8.08 6.66
CA GLN A 111 25.27 -7.68 7.76
C GLN A 111 24.47 -7.06 8.91
N LEU A 112 23.39 -6.33 8.62
CA LEU A 112 22.56 -5.68 9.63
C LEU A 112 21.89 -6.69 10.57
N LEU A 113 21.39 -7.80 10.01
CA LEU A 113 20.80 -8.90 10.79
C LEU A 113 21.80 -9.60 11.72
N LYS A 114 23.11 -9.47 11.48
CA LYS A 114 24.19 -10.03 12.31
C LYS A 114 24.81 -8.98 13.24
N SER A 115 24.34 -7.74 13.20
CA SER A 115 24.91 -6.64 13.96
C SER A 115 24.21 -6.44 15.32
N GLU A 116 24.96 -5.91 16.30
CA GLU A 116 24.39 -5.53 17.60
C GLU A 116 23.42 -4.34 17.52
N VAL A 117 23.39 -3.60 16.39
CA VAL A 117 22.54 -2.41 16.19
C VAL A 117 21.04 -2.74 16.31
N LEU A 118 20.64 -3.97 15.95
CA LEU A 118 19.24 -4.40 16.02
C LEU A 118 18.82 -4.92 17.40
N LYS A 119 19.76 -5.17 18.29
CA LYS A 119 19.50 -5.82 19.58
C LYS A 119 18.63 -4.94 20.47
N GLY A 120 17.53 -5.49 20.97
CA GLY A 120 16.56 -4.75 21.77
C GLY A 120 15.63 -3.84 20.95
N ALA A 121 15.74 -3.85 19.62
CA ALA A 121 14.84 -3.13 18.73
C ALA A 121 13.67 -4.01 18.24
N GLU A 122 13.56 -5.25 18.68
CA GLU A 122 12.49 -6.18 18.28
C GLU A 122 11.11 -5.63 18.65
N LEU A 123 10.23 -5.57 17.65
CA LEU A 123 8.85 -5.10 17.75
C LEU A 123 7.91 -6.23 18.16
N VAL A 124 8.05 -7.35 17.46
CA VAL A 124 7.18 -8.53 17.47
C VAL A 124 7.88 -9.61 16.66
N TYR A 125 7.66 -10.87 17.00
CA TYR A 125 8.17 -12.03 16.27
C TYR A 125 7.04 -12.63 15.44
N VAL A 126 7.30 -12.92 14.17
CA VAL A 126 6.36 -13.55 13.25
C VAL A 126 6.79 -14.98 12.92
N ASP A 127 5.87 -15.76 12.36
CA ASP A 127 6.03 -17.20 12.11
C ASP A 127 6.63 -17.55 10.74
N ASP A 128 6.74 -16.58 9.83
CA ASP A 128 7.32 -16.82 8.50
C ASP A 128 8.28 -15.69 8.04
N PRO A 129 9.52 -16.03 7.63
CA PRO A 129 10.53 -15.05 7.24
C PRO A 129 10.27 -14.45 5.85
N ILE A 130 9.60 -15.19 4.97
CA ILE A 130 9.21 -14.69 3.64
C ILE A 130 8.07 -13.70 3.81
N GLU A 131 7.08 -13.97 4.66
CA GLU A 131 6.04 -13.00 4.98
C GLU A 131 6.61 -11.74 5.65
N ALA A 132 7.55 -11.89 6.59
CA ALA A 132 8.27 -10.76 7.19
C ALA A 132 8.99 -9.91 6.14
N PHE A 133 9.63 -10.57 5.15
CA PHE A 133 10.27 -9.90 4.03
C PHE A 133 9.26 -9.14 3.17
N PHE A 134 8.16 -9.76 2.77
CA PHE A 134 7.14 -9.11 1.94
C PHE A 134 6.42 -7.98 2.69
N LEU A 135 6.26 -8.09 4.01
CA LEU A 135 5.81 -7.00 4.85
C LEU A 135 6.75 -5.78 4.76
N GLN A 136 8.07 -6.00 4.71
CA GLN A 136 9.04 -4.92 4.48
C GLN A 136 8.95 -4.33 3.06
N VAL A 137 8.62 -5.15 2.06
CA VAL A 137 8.38 -4.65 0.69
C VAL A 137 7.13 -3.77 0.64
N GLN A 138 6.04 -4.17 1.32
CA GLN A 138 4.79 -3.37 1.37
C GLN A 138 4.91 -2.16 2.31
N GLY A 139 5.73 -2.23 3.36
CA GLY A 139 5.98 -1.14 4.31
C GLY A 139 4.95 -0.99 5.44
N SER A 140 3.79 -1.64 5.34
CA SER A 140 2.79 -1.72 6.42
C SER A 140 2.04 -3.04 6.40
N GLY A 141 1.43 -3.44 7.51
CA GLY A 141 0.69 -4.68 7.62
C GLY A 141 0.00 -4.88 8.96
N ARG A 142 -0.67 -6.03 9.09
CA ARG A 142 -1.33 -6.48 10.32
C ARG A 142 -0.69 -7.75 10.83
N ILE A 143 -0.68 -7.85 12.15
CA ILE A 143 -0.16 -9.01 12.86
C ILE A 143 -1.26 -9.49 13.79
N VAL A 144 -1.79 -10.67 13.49
CA VAL A 144 -2.69 -11.39 14.39
C VAL A 144 -1.81 -12.00 15.47
N MET A 145 -1.86 -11.38 16.64
CA MET A 145 -1.15 -11.83 17.81
C MET A 145 -1.75 -13.17 18.29
N GLU A 146 -0.94 -13.98 18.94
CA GLU A 146 -1.35 -15.26 19.52
C GLU A 146 -2.53 -15.19 20.50
N ASN A 147 -2.71 -14.06 21.17
CA ASN A 147 -3.87 -13.80 22.04
C ASN A 147 -5.14 -13.37 21.26
N GLY A 148 -5.06 -13.34 19.93
CA GLY A 148 -6.15 -12.94 19.04
C GLY A 148 -6.29 -11.43 18.82
N GLN A 149 -5.46 -10.60 19.47
CA GLN A 149 -5.38 -9.16 19.20
C GLN A 149 -4.78 -8.91 17.82
N VAL A 150 -5.24 -7.88 17.13
CA VAL A 150 -4.61 -7.42 15.89
C VAL A 150 -3.72 -6.22 16.21
N VAL A 151 -2.45 -6.30 15.84
CA VAL A 151 -1.50 -5.20 15.90
C VAL A 151 -1.23 -4.70 14.48
N ARG A 152 -1.41 -3.40 14.26
CA ARG A 152 -1.03 -2.75 13.00
C ARG A 152 0.41 -2.25 13.10
N VAL A 153 1.19 -2.51 12.07
CA VAL A 153 2.55 -2.00 11.93
C VAL A 153 2.67 -1.14 10.68
N GLY A 154 3.33 0.00 10.82
CA GLY A 154 3.57 0.94 9.73
C GLY A 154 5.04 1.30 9.60
N TYR A 155 5.42 1.83 8.44
CA TYR A 155 6.78 2.22 8.13
C TYR A 155 7.36 3.23 9.14
N SER A 156 8.61 3.03 9.56
CA SER A 156 9.34 3.90 10.49
C SER A 156 10.74 4.27 9.99
N GLY A 157 11.12 3.84 8.79
CA GLY A 157 12.43 4.11 8.20
C GLY A 157 12.96 2.92 7.40
N SER A 158 14.06 3.15 6.70
CA SER A 158 14.83 2.10 6.03
C SER A 158 16.32 2.37 6.16
N ASN A 159 17.15 1.37 5.89
CA ASN A 159 18.61 1.55 5.79
C ASN A 159 19.07 2.30 4.52
N GLY A 160 18.15 2.84 3.71
CA GLY A 160 18.48 3.64 2.52
C GLY A 160 19.01 2.85 1.32
N LYS A 161 19.20 1.53 1.43
CA LYS A 161 19.75 0.69 0.36
C LYS A 161 18.71 0.44 -0.77
N PRO A 162 19.17 0.17 -2.01
CA PRO A 162 18.29 -0.13 -3.14
C PRO A 162 17.54 -1.45 -2.93
N TYR A 163 16.35 -1.55 -3.51
CA TYR A 163 15.59 -2.80 -3.52
C TYR A 163 16.08 -3.71 -4.65
N HIS A 164 16.39 -4.97 -4.33
CA HIS A 164 16.62 -6.02 -5.34
C HIS A 164 15.57 -7.13 -5.19
N SER A 165 15.08 -7.65 -6.32
CA SER A 165 14.01 -8.65 -6.34
C SER A 165 14.54 -10.07 -6.12
N ILE A 166 14.14 -10.69 -5.01
CA ILE A 166 14.45 -12.10 -4.72
C ILE A 166 13.78 -13.06 -5.71
N GLY A 167 12.57 -12.71 -6.19
CA GLY A 167 11.86 -13.50 -7.20
C GLY A 167 12.59 -13.50 -8.53
N ARG A 168 13.15 -12.35 -8.95
CA ARG A 168 13.96 -12.26 -10.16
C ARG A 168 15.24 -13.09 -10.03
N TRP A 169 15.91 -12.99 -8.88
CA TRP A 169 17.12 -13.76 -8.60
C TRP A 169 16.90 -15.28 -8.66
N LEU A 170 15.74 -15.76 -8.18
CA LEU A 170 15.34 -17.18 -8.28
C LEU A 170 15.07 -17.59 -9.73
N ILE A 171 14.40 -16.75 -10.51
CA ILE A 171 14.17 -17.00 -11.95
C ILE A 171 15.50 -17.09 -12.72
N ASP A 172 16.41 -16.14 -12.48
CA ASP A 172 17.69 -16.07 -13.18
C ASP A 172 18.59 -17.30 -12.91
N ARG A 173 18.30 -18.05 -11.84
CA ARG A 173 18.99 -19.31 -11.48
C ARG A 173 18.22 -20.57 -11.87
N GLY A 174 17.06 -20.43 -12.51
CA GLY A 174 16.21 -21.57 -12.88
C GLY A 174 15.49 -22.23 -11.70
N GLU A 175 15.49 -21.60 -10.52
CA GLU A 175 14.87 -22.13 -9.29
C GLU A 175 13.34 -21.99 -9.31
N LEU A 176 12.84 -20.96 -9.98
CA LEU A 176 11.41 -20.70 -10.17
C LEU A 176 11.15 -20.19 -11.59
N THR A 177 10.00 -20.54 -12.15
CA THR A 177 9.48 -19.88 -13.36
C THR A 177 8.90 -18.50 -13.02
N PRO A 178 8.72 -17.59 -14.01
CA PRO A 178 8.05 -16.31 -13.79
C PRO A 178 6.65 -16.43 -13.16
N ALA A 179 5.91 -17.49 -13.51
CA ALA A 179 4.59 -17.77 -12.94
C ALA A 179 4.66 -18.23 -11.47
N GLN A 180 5.76 -18.87 -11.07
CA GLN A 180 5.97 -19.34 -9.70
C GLN A 180 6.62 -18.28 -8.79
N ALA A 181 7.23 -17.23 -9.33
CA ALA A 181 7.89 -16.16 -8.57
C ALA A 181 6.91 -15.20 -7.85
N THR A 182 5.83 -15.76 -7.30
CA THR A 182 4.86 -15.13 -6.41
C THR A 182 5.31 -15.31 -4.95
N MET A 183 4.72 -14.57 -4.01
CA MET A 183 4.98 -14.76 -2.59
C MET A 183 4.80 -16.23 -2.16
N GLN A 184 3.73 -16.89 -2.61
CA GLN A 184 3.47 -18.28 -2.24
C GLN A 184 4.48 -19.26 -2.85
N GLY A 185 4.87 -19.06 -4.10
CA GLY A 185 5.90 -19.92 -4.70
C GLY A 185 7.27 -19.71 -4.06
N ILE A 186 7.63 -18.48 -3.70
CA ILE A 186 8.87 -18.19 -2.95
C ILE A 186 8.81 -18.79 -1.55
N LYS A 187 7.66 -18.72 -0.86
CA LYS A 187 7.43 -19.36 0.44
C LYS A 187 7.58 -20.88 0.35
N ALA A 188 7.01 -21.50 -0.68
CA ALA A 188 7.15 -22.93 -0.93
C ALA A 188 8.61 -23.31 -1.23
N TRP A 189 9.30 -22.53 -2.06
CA TRP A 189 10.71 -22.72 -2.36
C TRP A 189 11.57 -22.60 -1.08
N ALA A 190 11.32 -21.60 -0.24
CA ALA A 190 12.07 -21.40 1.01
C ALA A 190 11.87 -22.55 2.00
N ARG A 191 10.65 -23.11 2.08
CA ARG A 191 10.36 -24.30 2.89
C ARG A 191 11.08 -25.55 2.38
N ALA A 192 11.22 -25.69 1.06
CA ALA A 192 11.98 -26.77 0.44
C ALA A 192 13.51 -26.57 0.54
N ASN A 193 13.97 -25.33 0.74
CA ASN A 193 15.39 -24.96 0.74
C ASN A 193 15.79 -24.16 2.01
N PRO A 194 15.58 -24.69 3.23
CA PRO A 194 15.77 -23.92 4.46
C PRO A 194 17.22 -23.45 4.66
N ALA A 195 18.21 -24.23 4.20
CA ALA A 195 19.63 -23.87 4.29
C ALA A 195 20.02 -22.64 3.43
N ARG A 196 19.19 -22.28 2.44
CA ARG A 196 19.42 -21.16 1.51
C ARG A 196 18.53 -19.95 1.80
N LEU A 197 17.79 -19.98 2.90
CA LEU A 197 16.90 -18.88 3.28
C LEU A 197 17.67 -17.57 3.49
N GLU A 198 18.81 -17.63 4.18
CA GLU A 198 19.61 -16.42 4.44
C GLU A 198 20.19 -15.85 3.13
N GLU A 199 20.67 -16.73 2.24
CA GLU A 199 21.17 -16.38 0.91
C GLU A 199 20.11 -15.60 0.12
N VAL A 200 18.91 -16.17 -0.02
CA VAL A 200 17.86 -15.57 -0.85
C VAL A 200 17.35 -14.25 -0.27
N LEU A 201 17.21 -14.15 1.05
CA LEU A 201 16.80 -12.91 1.70
C LEU A 201 17.88 -11.83 1.57
N GLY A 202 19.16 -12.22 1.68
CA GLY A 202 20.33 -11.35 1.58
C GLY A 202 20.50 -10.68 0.22
N VAL A 203 19.92 -11.22 -0.85
CA VAL A 203 19.92 -10.62 -2.20
C VAL A 203 19.41 -9.18 -2.19
N ASN A 204 18.40 -8.89 -1.35
CA ASN A 204 17.85 -7.55 -1.20
C ASN A 204 18.55 -6.79 -0.06
N PRO A 205 19.46 -5.85 -0.35
CA PRO A 205 20.21 -5.15 0.69
C PRO A 205 19.32 -4.18 1.49
N ARG A 206 18.16 -3.81 0.96
CA ARG A 206 17.19 -2.93 1.64
C ARG A 206 16.56 -3.60 2.85
N PHE A 207 16.54 -2.88 3.97
CA PHE A 207 15.88 -3.27 5.21
C PHE A 207 14.91 -2.18 5.66
N VAL A 208 13.70 -2.58 6.07
CA VAL A 208 12.63 -1.66 6.51
C VAL A 208 12.32 -1.90 7.97
N PHE A 209 12.18 -0.79 8.70
CA PHE A 209 11.82 -0.74 10.11
C PHE A 209 10.37 -0.32 10.28
N PHE A 210 9.77 -0.74 11.39
CA PHE A 210 8.36 -0.52 11.67
C PHE A 210 8.13 0.24 12.97
N LYS A 211 6.91 0.70 13.14
CA LYS A 211 6.35 1.16 14.40
C LYS A 211 4.95 0.58 14.55
N GLU A 212 4.54 0.34 15.78
CA GLU A 212 3.14 0.08 16.08
C GLU A 212 2.31 1.33 15.78
N MET A 213 1.18 1.12 15.13
CA MET A 213 0.21 2.17 14.89
C MET A 213 -0.77 2.22 16.06
N PRO A 214 -1.20 3.41 16.53
CA PRO A 214 -2.15 3.53 17.62
C PRO A 214 -3.43 2.75 17.32
N ALA A 215 -3.90 1.96 18.27
CA ALA A 215 -5.21 1.34 18.18
C ALA A 215 -6.30 2.44 18.26
N ARG A 216 -7.28 2.41 17.36
CA ARG A 216 -8.45 3.31 17.46
C ARG A 216 -9.57 2.66 18.28
N ALA A 217 -10.36 3.51 18.95
CA ALA A 217 -11.43 3.10 19.86
C ALA A 217 -12.53 2.25 19.20
N ASP A 218 -12.63 2.23 17.86
CA ASP A 218 -13.57 1.42 17.07
C ASP A 218 -13.02 0.03 16.67
N GLU A 219 -11.76 -0.29 17.00
CA GLU A 219 -11.07 -1.51 16.56
C GLU A 219 -11.42 -2.77 17.37
N GLY A 220 -12.11 -2.61 18.51
CA GLY A 220 -12.36 -3.69 19.48
C GLY A 220 -13.26 -4.85 19.02
N ALA A 221 -13.89 -4.77 17.84
CA ALA A 221 -14.94 -5.72 17.47
C ALA A 221 -14.76 -6.41 16.10
N ALA A 222 -13.70 -6.15 15.34
CA ALA A 222 -13.70 -6.58 13.95
C ALA A 222 -12.39 -7.19 13.48
N ARG A 223 -12.25 -8.50 13.72
CA ARG A 223 -11.41 -9.39 12.89
C ARG A 223 -11.76 -9.31 11.39
N ASN A 224 -12.94 -8.75 11.05
CA ASN A 224 -13.56 -8.73 9.72
C ASN A 224 -13.91 -7.34 9.15
N ARG A 225 -13.53 -6.21 9.76
CA ARG A 225 -13.80 -4.89 9.13
C ARG A 225 -12.77 -4.63 8.04
N ALA A 226 -13.29 -4.30 6.86
CA ALA A 226 -12.60 -3.96 5.62
C ALA A 226 -11.84 -2.62 5.68
N ASP A 227 -11.32 -2.24 6.84
CA ASP A 227 -10.51 -1.05 6.97
C ASP A 227 -9.17 -1.29 6.26
N GLY A 228 -8.49 -0.29 5.70
CA GLY A 228 -7.10 -0.42 5.22
C GLY A 228 -6.09 0.12 6.23
N PRO A 229 -4.77 0.15 5.92
CA PRO A 229 -3.77 0.82 6.74
C PRO A 229 -3.95 2.35 6.69
N ILE A 230 -3.21 3.07 7.53
CA ILE A 230 -3.13 4.54 7.43
C ILE A 230 -2.08 4.90 6.37
N GLY A 231 -2.52 5.56 5.30
CA GLY A 231 -1.62 6.06 4.25
C GLY A 231 -0.91 7.36 4.60
N ALA A 232 -0.08 7.85 3.69
CA ALA A 232 0.68 9.10 3.86
C ALA A 232 -0.19 10.36 4.06
N LEU A 233 -1.44 10.38 3.58
CA LEU A 233 -2.39 11.46 3.88
C LEU A 233 -2.81 11.45 5.38
N GLY A 234 -2.55 10.38 6.11
CA GLY A 234 -2.92 10.23 7.52
C GLY A 234 -4.38 9.83 7.73
N VAL A 235 -4.97 9.14 6.76
CA VAL A 235 -6.35 8.59 6.75
C VAL A 235 -6.31 7.11 6.39
N ARG A 236 -7.41 6.39 6.62
CA ARG A 236 -7.47 4.96 6.26
C ARG A 236 -7.57 4.81 4.74
N LEU A 237 -6.78 3.88 4.21
CA LEU A 237 -6.91 3.47 2.83
C LEU A 237 -8.15 2.60 2.65
N THR A 238 -8.83 2.79 1.53
CA THR A 238 -10.04 2.05 1.16
C THR A 238 -9.68 1.07 0.04
N PRO A 239 -9.86 -0.25 0.24
CA PRO A 239 -9.57 -1.26 -0.78
C PRO A 239 -10.23 -0.91 -2.13
N GLY A 240 -9.43 -0.88 -3.18
CA GLY A 240 -9.88 -0.55 -4.54
C GLY A 240 -10.27 0.90 -4.79
N ARG A 241 -10.09 1.78 -3.80
CA ARG A 241 -10.44 3.21 -3.87
C ARG A 241 -9.32 4.14 -3.44
N SER A 242 -8.19 3.60 -3.00
CA SER A 242 -6.98 4.37 -2.70
C SER A 242 -5.83 4.00 -3.63
N ILE A 243 -5.02 4.99 -3.98
CA ILE A 243 -3.78 4.81 -4.72
C ILE A 243 -2.62 5.52 -4.01
N ALA A 244 -1.43 4.95 -4.15
CA ALA A 244 -0.19 5.67 -3.91
C ALA A 244 0.23 6.40 -5.19
N VAL A 245 0.72 7.64 -5.04
CA VAL A 245 1.13 8.51 -6.16
C VAL A 245 2.48 9.17 -5.88
N ASP A 246 3.02 9.86 -6.89
CA ASP A 246 4.10 10.81 -6.70
C ASP A 246 3.52 12.20 -6.30
N PRO A 247 3.73 12.66 -5.06
CA PRO A 247 3.08 13.88 -4.57
C PRO A 247 3.60 15.16 -5.23
N SER A 248 4.72 15.12 -5.96
CA SER A 248 5.17 16.27 -6.77
C SER A 248 4.33 16.50 -8.03
N TRP A 249 3.48 15.52 -8.40
CA TRP A 249 2.63 15.55 -9.59
C TRP A 249 1.15 15.51 -9.24
N VAL A 250 0.76 14.65 -8.30
CA VAL A 250 -0.62 14.48 -7.84
C VAL A 250 -0.65 14.78 -6.36
N ALA A 251 -1.20 15.93 -5.98
CA ALA A 251 -1.32 16.30 -4.57
C ALA A 251 -2.14 15.24 -3.79
N LEU A 252 -1.69 14.91 -2.58
CA LEU A 252 -2.45 14.02 -1.70
C LEU A 252 -3.81 14.63 -1.39
N GLY A 253 -4.82 13.78 -1.34
CA GLY A 253 -6.22 14.15 -1.19
C GLY A 253 -6.98 14.30 -2.50
N MET A 254 -6.31 14.34 -3.66
CA MET A 254 -7.01 14.49 -4.93
C MET A 254 -7.76 13.20 -5.31
N PRO A 255 -9.04 13.29 -5.75
CA PRO A 255 -9.68 12.21 -6.47
C PRO A 255 -9.03 12.08 -7.86
N VAL A 256 -8.86 10.84 -8.30
CA VAL A 256 -8.29 10.49 -9.57
C VAL A 256 -9.19 9.46 -10.24
N PHE A 257 -9.64 9.73 -11.45
CA PHE A 257 -10.24 8.68 -12.27
C PHE A 257 -9.13 7.90 -12.97
N LEU A 258 -9.09 6.59 -12.73
CA LEU A 258 -8.10 5.66 -13.23
C LEU A 258 -8.72 4.74 -14.27
N SER A 259 -8.12 4.71 -15.46
CA SER A 259 -8.44 3.75 -16.52
C SER A 259 -7.25 2.84 -16.76
N THR A 260 -7.38 1.56 -16.40
CA THR A 260 -6.32 0.55 -16.57
C THR A 260 -6.94 -0.83 -16.83
N ARG A 261 -6.23 -1.91 -16.51
CA ARG A 261 -6.66 -3.30 -16.72
C ARG A 261 -6.56 -4.11 -15.43
N TRP A 262 -7.45 -5.08 -15.27
CA TRP A 262 -7.29 -6.10 -14.24
C TRP A 262 -6.03 -6.94 -14.50
N PRO A 263 -5.38 -7.50 -13.46
CA PRO A 263 -4.20 -8.35 -13.65
C PRO A 263 -4.45 -9.59 -14.54
N LYS A 264 -5.69 -10.11 -14.54
CA LYS A 264 -6.11 -11.24 -15.38
C LYS A 264 -6.71 -10.82 -16.74
N GLY A 265 -6.64 -9.54 -17.09
CA GLY A 265 -7.22 -8.98 -18.32
C GLY A 265 -8.62 -8.39 -18.12
N GLY A 266 -9.05 -7.59 -19.11
CA GLY A 266 -10.29 -6.80 -19.05
C GLY A 266 -10.09 -5.39 -18.48
N PRO A 267 -11.02 -4.45 -18.76
CA PRO A 267 -10.92 -3.07 -18.30
C PRO A 267 -11.14 -2.93 -16.79
N LEU A 268 -10.35 -2.06 -16.16
CA LEU A 268 -10.53 -1.60 -14.78
C LEU A 268 -10.67 -0.07 -14.81
N LYS A 269 -11.90 0.40 -14.62
CA LYS A 269 -12.26 1.83 -14.57
C LYS A 269 -12.69 2.17 -13.15
N ARG A 270 -11.96 3.07 -12.48
CA ARG A 270 -12.18 3.37 -11.06
C ARG A 270 -11.90 4.84 -10.72
N LEU A 271 -12.84 5.48 -10.07
CA LEU A 271 -12.56 6.64 -9.23
C LEU A 271 -11.86 6.17 -7.96
N VAL A 272 -10.68 6.72 -7.73
CA VAL A 272 -9.80 6.43 -6.60
C VAL A 272 -9.29 7.75 -5.99
N PHE A 273 -8.62 7.68 -4.85
CA PHE A 273 -8.08 8.84 -4.16
C PHE A 273 -6.58 8.69 -3.92
N ALA A 274 -5.83 9.76 -4.19
CA ALA A 274 -4.41 9.88 -3.88
C ALA A 274 -4.21 10.02 -2.36
N GLN A 275 -4.18 8.91 -1.63
CA GLN A 275 -4.14 8.91 -0.15
C GLN A 275 -2.83 8.37 0.42
N ASP A 276 -1.93 7.91 -0.44
CA ASP A 276 -0.65 7.34 -0.03
C ASP A 276 0.50 7.73 -0.97
N VAL A 277 1.73 7.38 -0.58
CA VAL A 277 2.94 7.54 -1.40
C VAL A 277 3.78 6.27 -1.36
N GLY A 278 4.50 6.00 -2.45
CA GLY A 278 5.44 4.90 -2.51
C GLY A 278 6.81 5.37 -2.98
N ALA A 279 7.89 4.87 -2.38
CA ALA A 279 9.25 5.24 -2.79
C ALA A 279 9.53 4.91 -4.27
N ALA A 280 8.92 3.84 -4.79
CA ALA A 280 9.01 3.40 -6.20
C ALA A 280 7.90 3.96 -7.11
N VAL A 281 7.05 4.85 -6.58
CA VAL A 281 5.95 5.48 -7.32
C VAL A 281 6.41 6.89 -7.68
N LYS A 282 6.93 7.04 -8.90
CA LYS A 282 7.53 8.28 -9.42
C LYS A 282 7.01 8.61 -10.82
N GLY A 283 6.69 9.88 -11.05
CA GLY A 283 6.16 10.39 -12.32
C GLY A 283 4.67 10.79 -12.28
N ALA A 284 4.22 11.42 -13.37
CA ALA A 284 2.88 12.00 -13.48
C ALA A 284 1.78 10.94 -13.63
N VAL A 285 1.89 10.09 -14.67
CA VAL A 285 0.95 8.99 -14.92
C VAL A 285 1.49 7.71 -14.30
N ARG A 286 1.62 7.71 -12.97
CA ARG A 286 2.15 6.58 -12.19
C ARG A 286 1.34 6.43 -10.91
N ALA A 287 0.78 5.24 -10.69
CA ALA A 287 0.06 4.94 -9.46
C ALA A 287 0.27 3.49 -9.01
N ASP A 288 0.27 3.28 -7.70
CA ASP A 288 0.15 1.95 -7.09
C ASP A 288 -1.26 1.78 -6.54
N TYR A 289 -1.98 0.75 -6.98
CA TYR A 289 -3.38 0.53 -6.65
C TYR A 289 -3.52 -0.33 -5.40
N PHE A 290 -4.22 0.19 -4.38
CA PHE A 290 -4.41 -0.53 -3.13
C PHE A 290 -5.49 -1.60 -3.26
N TRP A 291 -5.10 -2.87 -3.25
CA TRP A 291 -6.03 -4.00 -3.42
C TRP A 291 -6.77 -4.39 -2.14
N GLY A 292 -6.37 -3.86 -0.98
CA GLY A 292 -6.91 -4.24 0.33
C GLY A 292 -5.94 -5.10 1.12
N SER A 293 -6.47 -6.00 1.95
CA SER A 293 -5.68 -6.80 2.90
C SER A 293 -5.72 -8.29 2.59
N GLY A 294 -4.69 -9.01 3.02
CA GLY A 294 -4.64 -10.47 2.99
C GLY A 294 -4.29 -11.09 1.64
N GLU A 295 -4.38 -12.41 1.56
CA GLU A 295 -3.80 -13.21 0.48
C GLU A 295 -4.38 -12.89 -0.90
N LYS A 296 -5.71 -12.77 -1.02
CA LYS A 296 -6.36 -12.43 -2.29
C LYS A 296 -5.91 -11.08 -2.84
N ALA A 297 -5.80 -10.08 -1.96
CA ALA A 297 -5.28 -8.76 -2.32
C ALA A 297 -3.81 -8.86 -2.75
N GLY A 298 -3.00 -9.64 -2.05
CA GLY A 298 -1.60 -9.89 -2.39
C GLY A 298 -1.40 -10.55 -3.76
N MET A 299 -2.25 -11.51 -4.14
CA MET A 299 -2.20 -12.12 -5.47
C MET A 299 -2.51 -11.14 -6.59
N LEU A 300 -3.53 -10.28 -6.40
CA LEU A 300 -3.89 -9.24 -7.37
C LEU A 300 -2.79 -8.18 -7.46
N ALA A 301 -2.28 -7.72 -6.31
CA ALA A 301 -1.19 -6.74 -6.22
C ALA A 301 0.07 -7.22 -6.93
N GLY A 302 0.55 -8.42 -6.61
CA GLY A 302 1.81 -8.95 -7.13
C GLY A 302 1.81 -9.23 -8.64
N THR A 303 0.64 -9.33 -9.27
CA THR A 303 0.50 -9.55 -10.72
C THR A 303 0.11 -8.28 -11.48
N MET A 304 -0.21 -7.19 -10.77
CA MET A 304 -0.62 -5.95 -11.41
C MET A 304 0.59 -5.20 -11.96
N LYS A 305 0.68 -5.17 -13.29
CA LYS A 305 1.61 -4.33 -14.04
C LYS A 305 0.95 -4.01 -15.39
N ALA A 306 0.23 -2.89 -15.45
CA ALA A 306 -0.58 -2.54 -16.61
C ALA A 306 -0.38 -1.09 -17.05
N PRO A 307 -0.52 -0.77 -18.34
CA PRO A 307 -0.66 0.61 -18.77
C PRO A 307 -1.96 1.20 -18.20
N GLY A 308 -1.96 2.50 -17.95
CA GLY A 308 -3.15 3.21 -17.52
C GLY A 308 -3.10 4.70 -17.84
N ARG A 309 -4.29 5.31 -17.79
CA ARG A 309 -4.51 6.76 -17.94
C ARG A 309 -5.18 7.29 -16.68
N MET A 310 -4.86 8.53 -16.33
CA MET A 310 -5.34 9.18 -15.11
C MET A 310 -5.92 10.55 -15.41
N TRP A 311 -7.01 10.89 -14.73
CA TRP A 311 -7.56 12.23 -14.68
C TRP A 311 -7.65 12.68 -13.24
N ILE A 312 -7.07 13.82 -12.90
CA ILE A 312 -7.27 14.45 -11.58
C ILE A 312 -8.60 15.18 -11.60
N LEU A 313 -9.39 15.02 -10.55
CA LEU A 313 -10.63 15.78 -10.36
C LEU A 313 -10.34 16.93 -9.39
N LEU A 314 -10.37 18.17 -9.88
CA LEU A 314 -10.22 19.36 -9.04
C LEU A 314 -11.59 19.82 -8.55
N PRO A 315 -11.75 20.17 -7.26
CA PRO A 315 -12.97 20.81 -6.79
C PRO A 315 -13.28 22.05 -7.62
N ASN A 316 -14.53 22.22 -8.02
CA ASN A 316 -14.98 23.42 -8.70
C ASN A 316 -14.85 24.60 -7.72
N LYS A 317 -14.31 25.72 -8.18
CA LYS A 317 -14.19 26.93 -7.36
C LYS A 317 -15.57 27.35 -6.89
N VAL A 318 -15.62 27.89 -5.67
CA VAL A 318 -16.79 28.66 -5.24
C VAL A 318 -16.72 29.96 -6.03
N GLU A 319 -17.68 30.19 -6.92
CA GLU A 319 -17.90 31.52 -7.48
C GLU A 319 -18.37 32.41 -6.33
N ASP A 320 -17.65 33.51 -6.09
CA ASP A 320 -17.99 34.54 -5.10
C ASP A 320 -19.31 35.25 -5.46
#